data_AF-A0AAJ6BM56-F1
#
_entry.id   AF-A0AAJ6BM56-F1
#
_cell.length_a   1.000
_cell.length_b   1.000
_cell.length_c   1.000
_cell.angle_alpha   90.00
_cell.angle_beta   90.00
_cell.angle_gamma   90.00
#
_symmetry.space_group_name_H-M   'P 1'
#
loop_
_entity.id
_entity.type
_entity.pdbx_description
1 polymer ?
#
loop_
_entity_poly.entity_id
_entity_poly.type
_entity_poly.pdbx_seq_one_letter_code
_entity_poly.pdbx_strand_id
1 'polypeptide(L)'
;MRDWTPKSMAFQPFGYRFEIVSPLKSSDVKATIRKKKKGWLEVKNGARGWIIGPFVCLWFSAFDKYGPMLFGVISSTDQGTCIRGRAGSDLNGVLIFSLLIPFIAFLVAWMIASDALGLAQLLGISLVFVVGGPFLYWSAHKDRRAAEPLVRFLSDTLTPAGRSRRSKSANFRIAKTFRLIVSGDLHDGSVNPATIHEALLRTGSGDFVILEASEQEYLQAASRDGLFVLEKRDGSHLPHYRALRSNAETSNEAQPNDTFTFEEILAAFMAYGSKTQMPQYFSWEAMRF
;
A
#
# COMPACT_ATOMS: atom_id res chain seq x y z
N MET A 1 4.55 4.93 -20.86
CA MET A 1 4.95 3.71 -20.11
C MET A 1 6.40 3.45 -20.47
N ARG A 2 7.33 3.69 -19.55
CA ARG A 2 8.73 3.24 -19.71
C ARG A 2 9.07 2.36 -18.53
N ASP A 3 9.52 1.17 -18.89
CA ASP A 3 10.21 0.10 -18.16
C ASP A 3 10.59 0.40 -16.71
N TRP A 4 9.82 -0.22 -15.80
CA TRP A 4 10.32 -0.60 -14.48
C TRP A 4 11.07 -1.93 -14.63
N THR A 5 12.32 -1.87 -15.10
CA THR A 5 13.24 -3.01 -14.91
C THR A 5 13.67 -3.05 -13.44
N PRO A 6 13.64 -4.21 -12.77
CA PRO A 6 14.13 -4.34 -11.41
C PRO A 6 15.64 -4.56 -11.52
N LYS A 7 16.38 -3.47 -11.70
CA LYS A 7 17.74 -3.46 -11.15
C LYS A 7 17.60 -3.71 -9.65
N SER A 8 18.46 -4.60 -9.13
CA SER A 8 18.66 -4.85 -7.69
C SER A 8 18.14 -3.70 -6.86
N MET A 9 17.07 -3.94 -6.08
CA MET A 9 16.31 -2.86 -5.48
C MET A 9 17.24 -2.05 -4.58
N ALA A 10 17.63 -0.86 -5.07
CA ALA A 10 18.57 0.00 -4.37
C ALA A 10 18.03 0.25 -2.96
N PHE A 11 18.94 0.26 -1.99
CA PHE A 11 18.58 0.54 -0.60
C PHE A 11 17.86 1.89 -0.52
N GLN A 12 16.63 1.86 -0.01
CA GLN A 12 15.68 2.99 -0.03
C GLN A 12 15.00 3.08 1.34
N PRO A 13 15.71 3.52 2.39
CA PRO A 13 15.16 3.64 3.73
C PRO A 13 14.10 4.75 3.84
N PHE A 14 14.19 5.77 2.99
CA PHE A 14 13.21 6.86 2.88
C PHE A 14 12.09 6.56 1.87
N GLY A 15 11.75 5.27 1.74
CA GLY A 15 10.73 4.83 0.81
C GLY A 15 11.10 4.96 -0.67
N TYR A 16 10.19 4.49 -1.52
CA TYR A 16 10.37 4.51 -2.97
C TYR A 16 9.84 5.81 -3.58
N ARG A 17 10.39 6.18 -4.73
CA ARG A 17 9.95 7.35 -5.50
C ARG A 17 8.68 7.00 -6.28
N PHE A 18 7.71 7.91 -6.29
CA PHE A 18 6.54 7.83 -7.15
C PHE A 18 6.36 9.12 -7.96
N GLU A 19 5.66 8.99 -9.08
CA GLU A 19 5.28 10.10 -9.94
C GLU A 19 3.90 9.82 -10.54
N ILE A 20 2.98 10.77 -10.39
CA ILE A 20 1.60 10.66 -10.88
C ILE A 20 1.30 11.89 -11.72
N VAL A 21 1.01 11.67 -13.00
CA VAL A 21 0.61 12.71 -13.94
C VAL A 21 -0.91 12.71 -14.07
N SER A 22 -1.51 13.89 -13.91
CA SER A 22 -2.94 14.13 -14.01
C SER A 22 -3.20 15.18 -15.09
N PRO A 23 -4.22 14.99 -15.95
CA PRO A 23 -4.63 16.02 -16.90
C PRO A 23 -5.37 17.20 -16.22
N LEU A 24 -5.64 17.11 -14.92
CA LEU A 24 -6.37 18.14 -14.17
C LEU A 24 -5.45 19.32 -13.81
N LYS A 25 -6.06 20.50 -13.60
CA LYS A 25 -5.36 21.67 -13.05
C LYS A 25 -5.01 21.44 -11.58
N SER A 26 -3.99 22.15 -11.07
CA SER A 26 -3.50 21.97 -9.70
C SER A 26 -4.58 22.22 -8.64
N SER A 27 -5.47 23.20 -8.85
CA SER A 27 -6.64 23.45 -7.99
C SER A 27 -7.57 22.25 -7.91
N ASP A 28 -7.86 21.65 -9.06
CA ASP A 28 -8.82 20.55 -9.21
C ASP A 28 -8.23 19.25 -8.67
N VAL A 29 -6.92 19.04 -8.84
CA VAL A 29 -6.17 17.95 -8.18
C VAL A 29 -6.34 18.04 -6.67
N LYS A 30 -6.07 19.20 -6.07
CA LYS A 30 -6.19 19.40 -4.62
C LYS A 30 -7.63 19.21 -4.14
N ALA A 31 -8.61 19.75 -4.86
CA ALA A 31 -10.02 19.60 -4.55
C ALA A 31 -10.47 18.13 -4.63
N THR A 32 -10.06 17.42 -5.68
CA THR A 32 -10.41 16.01 -5.88
C THR A 32 -9.82 15.11 -4.78
N ILE A 33 -8.54 15.33 -4.40
CA ILE A 33 -7.93 14.60 -3.29
C ILE A 33 -8.67 14.89 -1.98
N ARG A 34 -8.95 16.17 -1.67
CA ARG A 34 -9.67 16.57 -0.45
C ARG A 34 -11.07 15.97 -0.36
N LYS A 35 -11.77 15.88 -1.50
CA LYS A 35 -13.12 15.30 -1.57
C LYS A 35 -13.14 13.79 -1.30
N LYS A 36 -12.07 13.07 -1.64
CA LYS A 36 -12.03 11.60 -1.56
C LYS A 36 -11.23 11.03 -0.38
N LYS A 37 -10.32 11.81 0.20
CA LYS A 37 -9.58 11.38 1.39
C LYS A 37 -10.53 11.24 2.57
N LYS A 38 -10.17 10.37 3.50
CA LYS A 38 -10.93 10.07 4.71
C LYS A 38 -10.78 11.20 5.75
N GLY A 39 -11.71 11.23 6.70
CA GLY A 39 -11.65 12.13 7.86
C GLY A 39 -10.47 11.79 8.76
N TRP A 40 -9.93 12.77 9.49
CA TRP A 40 -8.75 12.56 10.35
C TRP A 40 -8.99 11.53 11.47
N LEU A 41 -10.21 11.45 11.99
CA LEU A 41 -10.61 10.58 13.10
C LEU A 41 -11.49 9.40 12.67
N GLU A 42 -11.68 9.19 11.36
CA GLU A 42 -12.44 8.03 10.89
C GLU A 42 -11.65 6.76 11.23
N VAL A 43 -12.29 5.77 11.84
CA VAL A 43 -11.63 4.57 12.38
C VAL A 43 -11.07 3.68 11.28
N LYS A 44 -11.86 3.45 10.23
CA LYS A 44 -11.57 2.50 9.16
C LYS A 44 -10.39 2.95 8.28
N ASN A 45 -9.46 2.09 7.92
CA ASN A 45 -8.28 2.44 7.11
C ASN A 45 -8.58 3.14 5.78
N GLY A 46 -7.62 3.94 5.28
CA GLY A 46 -7.73 4.66 4.00
C GLY A 46 -6.94 5.98 3.98
N ALA A 47 -6.74 6.53 2.77
CA ALA A 47 -5.92 7.72 2.58
C ALA A 47 -6.47 8.93 3.36
N ARG A 48 -5.65 9.48 4.25
CA ARG A 48 -5.90 10.68 5.06
C ARG A 48 -4.73 11.63 4.91
N GLY A 49 -4.93 12.89 5.28
CA GLY A 49 -3.82 13.82 5.35
C GLY A 49 -4.16 15.28 5.12
N TRP A 50 -3.14 16.04 4.76
CA TRP A 50 -3.18 17.48 4.52
C TRP A 50 -2.53 17.86 3.18
N ILE A 51 -2.95 19.01 2.67
CA ILE A 51 -2.40 19.64 1.48
C ILE A 51 -2.23 21.13 1.79
N ILE A 52 -0.98 21.58 1.88
CA ILE A 52 -0.61 22.97 2.21
C ILE A 52 0.27 23.50 1.08
N GLY A 53 -0.18 24.56 0.40
CA GLY A 53 0.54 25.10 -0.75
C GLY A 53 0.74 24.03 -1.85
N PRO A 54 1.97 23.80 -2.34
CA PRO A 54 2.26 22.74 -3.30
C PRO A 54 2.50 21.38 -2.63
N PHE A 55 2.55 21.30 -1.29
CA PHE A 55 2.91 20.07 -0.60
C PHE A 55 1.69 19.22 -0.27
N VAL A 56 1.84 17.90 -0.41
CA VAL A 56 0.86 16.90 0.00
C VAL A 56 1.53 15.89 0.93
N CYS A 57 0.89 15.63 2.06
CA CYS A 57 1.24 14.53 2.96
C CYS A 57 0.01 13.68 3.18
N LEU A 58 0.15 12.37 2.94
CA LEU A 58 -0.89 11.39 3.21
C LEU A 58 -0.38 10.27 4.12
N TRP A 59 -1.26 9.74 4.96
CA TRP A 59 -1.05 8.57 5.80
C TRP A 59 -2.31 7.68 5.79
N PHE A 60 -2.19 6.44 6.24
CA PHE A 60 -3.23 5.42 6.01
C PHE A 60 -4.17 5.15 7.19
N SER A 61 -3.69 5.25 8.43
CA SER A 61 -4.48 4.96 9.65
C SER A 61 -4.62 6.19 10.53
N ALA A 62 -5.75 6.34 11.22
CA ALA A 62 -5.94 7.41 12.22
C ALA A 62 -5.14 7.17 13.50
N PHE A 63 -4.90 5.89 13.83
CA PHE A 63 -4.26 5.46 15.07
C PHE A 63 -2.78 5.16 14.90
N ASP A 64 -2.36 4.81 13.69
CA ASP A 64 -0.95 4.68 13.32
C ASP A 64 -0.52 5.91 12.50
N LYS A 65 -0.28 7.02 13.20
CA LYS A 65 0.18 8.30 12.62
C LYS A 65 1.64 8.26 12.16
N TYR A 66 2.39 7.23 12.57
CA TYR A 66 3.77 6.98 12.16
C TYR A 66 3.85 5.90 11.07
N GLY A 67 2.73 5.23 10.80
CA GLY A 67 2.59 4.21 9.78
C GLY A 67 2.71 4.72 8.35
N PRO A 68 2.27 3.89 7.39
CA PRO A 68 2.54 4.11 5.98
C PRO A 68 2.20 5.53 5.52
N MET A 69 3.22 6.21 4.98
CA MET A 69 3.17 7.62 4.67
C MET A 69 3.68 7.94 3.27
N LEU A 70 3.15 9.03 2.73
CA LEU A 70 3.51 9.57 1.44
C LEU A 70 3.68 11.08 1.55
N PHE A 71 4.83 11.57 1.08
CA PHE A 71 5.11 13.00 0.92
C PHE A 71 5.37 13.32 -0.53
N GLY A 72 4.76 14.40 -1.04
CA GLY A 72 4.96 14.82 -2.41
C GLY A 72 4.76 16.31 -2.64
N VAL A 73 5.19 16.73 -3.82
CA VAL A 73 5.04 18.09 -4.34
C VAL A 73 4.14 18.04 -5.57
N ILE A 74 3.12 18.88 -5.56
CA ILE A 74 2.18 19.12 -6.65
C ILE A 74 2.72 20.28 -7.49
N SER A 75 3.15 19.98 -8.70
CA SER A 75 3.67 20.95 -9.67
C SER A 75 2.81 20.98 -10.93
N SER A 76 2.60 22.17 -11.49
CA SER A 76 1.98 22.31 -12.80
C SER A 76 2.93 21.87 -13.90
N THR A 77 2.38 21.34 -14.99
CA THR A 77 3.09 20.93 -16.21
C THR A 77 2.28 21.40 -17.42
N ASP A 78 2.87 21.45 -18.61
CA ASP A 78 2.17 21.91 -19.83
C ASP A 78 0.90 21.10 -20.13
N GLN A 79 0.86 19.84 -19.71
CA GLN A 79 -0.25 18.91 -19.96
C GLN A 79 -1.19 18.71 -18.75
N GLY A 80 -1.02 19.49 -17.67
CA GLY A 80 -1.84 19.36 -16.46
C GLY A 80 -1.01 19.50 -15.18
N THR A 81 -1.10 18.53 -14.29
CA THR A 81 -0.44 18.55 -12.98
C THR A 81 0.32 17.26 -12.75
N CYS A 82 1.53 17.36 -12.20
CA CYS A 82 2.33 16.23 -11.76
C CYS A 82 2.49 16.25 -10.23
N ILE A 83 2.33 15.09 -9.60
CA ILE A 83 2.65 14.87 -8.19
C ILE A 83 3.88 13.97 -8.13
N ARG A 84 4.98 14.46 -7.54
CA ARG A 84 6.24 13.72 -7.37
C ARG A 84 6.59 13.64 -5.90
N GLY A 85 7.08 12.49 -5.45
CA GLY A 85 7.36 12.32 -4.03
C GLY A 85 7.99 10.99 -3.63
N ARG A 86 7.93 10.72 -2.32
CA ARG A 86 8.35 9.49 -1.66
C ARG A 86 7.19 8.86 -0.90
N ALA A 87 7.10 7.54 -0.95
CA ALA A 87 6.15 6.74 -0.18
C ALA A 87 6.91 5.62 0.56
N GLY A 88 6.63 5.43 1.86
CA GLY A 88 7.35 4.49 2.72
C GLY A 88 6.55 4.07 3.95
N SER A 89 7.02 3.03 4.65
CA SER A 89 6.37 2.50 5.87
C SER A 89 6.39 3.48 7.05
N ASP A 90 7.49 4.19 7.27
CA ASP A 90 7.63 5.19 8.33
C ASP A 90 8.60 6.30 7.90
N LEU A 91 8.13 7.21 7.05
CA LEU A 91 8.98 8.31 6.55
C LEU A 91 9.34 9.31 7.66
N ASN A 92 8.47 9.50 8.65
CA ASN A 92 8.71 10.47 9.73
C ASN A 92 9.72 9.95 10.74
N GLY A 93 9.59 8.70 11.20
CA GLY A 93 10.52 8.09 12.15
C GLY A 93 11.90 7.93 11.56
N VAL A 94 12.01 7.51 10.29
CA VAL A 94 13.31 7.45 9.59
C VAL A 94 13.94 8.83 9.46
N LEU A 95 13.16 9.87 9.15
CA LEU A 95 13.65 11.24 9.08
C LEU A 95 14.12 11.76 10.44
N ILE A 96 13.31 11.61 11.49
CA ILE A 96 13.65 12.04 12.85
C ILE A 96 14.90 11.32 13.34
N PHE A 97 14.97 9.99 13.16
CA PHE A 97 16.15 9.21 13.52
C PHE A 97 17.39 9.73 12.80
N SER A 98 17.29 9.99 11.50
CA SER A 98 18.39 10.54 10.70
C SER A 98 18.86 11.92 11.17
N LEU A 99 17.93 12.78 11.61
CA LEU A 99 18.24 14.10 12.16
C LEU A 99 18.81 14.03 13.58
N LEU A 100 18.43 13.01 14.37
CA LEU A 100 18.96 12.80 15.71
C LEU A 100 20.40 12.28 15.71
N ILE A 101 20.82 11.52 14.69
CA ILE A 101 22.21 11.03 14.57
C ILE A 101 23.27 12.14 14.75
N PRO A 102 23.26 13.25 13.98
CA PRO A 102 24.27 14.30 14.14
C PRO A 102 24.17 15.00 15.50
N PHE A 103 22.96 15.17 16.04
CA PHE A 103 22.77 15.77 17.36
C PHE A 103 23.37 14.88 18.47
N ILE A 104 23.11 13.58 18.43
CA ILE A 104 23.68 12.62 19.39
C ILE A 104 25.20 12.54 19.20
N ALA A 105 25.70 12.51 17.96
CA ALA A 105 27.14 12.54 17.70
C ALA A 105 27.81 13.78 18.31
N PHE A 106 27.18 14.95 18.21
CA PHE A 106 27.64 16.18 18.86
C PHE A 106 27.67 16.04 20.39
N LEU A 107 26.59 15.55 21.01
CA LEU A 107 26.55 15.33 22.45
C LEU A 107 27.63 14.35 22.92
N VAL A 108 27.83 13.25 22.19
CA VAL A 108 28.87 12.27 22.49
C VAL A 108 30.26 12.90 22.39
N ALA A 109 30.53 13.68 21.34
CA ALA A 109 31.81 14.39 21.21
C ALA A 109 32.05 15.38 22.37
N TRP A 110 31.01 16.12 22.78
CA TRP A 110 31.07 17.03 23.93
C TRP A 110 31.38 16.29 25.23
N MET A 111 30.72 15.16 25.46
CA MET A 111 30.91 14.36 26.68
C MET A 111 32.29 13.69 26.71
N ILE A 112 32.82 13.24 25.57
CA ILE A 112 34.20 12.75 25.46
C ILE A 112 35.19 13.86 25.83
N ALA A 113 34.97 15.08 25.31
CA ALA A 113 35.84 16.22 25.60
C ALA A 113 35.79 16.65 27.09
N SER A 114 34.71 16.30 27.79
CA SER A 114 34.52 16.59 29.22
C SER A 114 34.97 15.43 30.14
N ASP A 115 35.57 14.37 29.59
CA ASP A 115 35.91 13.12 30.30
C ASP A 115 34.74 12.48 31.05
N ALA A 116 33.52 12.70 30.55
CA ALA A 116 32.27 12.31 31.21
C ALA A 116 31.76 10.93 30.77
N LEU A 117 32.48 10.23 29.89
CA LEU A 117 32.10 8.93 29.32
C LEU A 117 33.15 7.85 29.57
N GLY A 118 32.73 6.75 30.19
CA GLY A 118 33.53 5.55 30.30
C GLY A 118 33.50 4.68 29.02
N LEU A 119 34.49 3.79 28.87
CA LEU A 119 34.60 2.87 27.72
C LEU A 119 33.34 2.03 27.50
N ALA A 120 32.69 1.55 28.56
CA ALA A 120 31.47 0.75 28.47
C ALA A 120 30.30 1.54 27.84
N GLN A 121 30.18 2.84 28.15
CA GLN A 121 29.15 3.70 27.58
C GLN A 121 29.43 3.98 26.10
N LEU A 122 30.70 4.20 25.74
CA LEU A 122 31.10 4.34 24.33
C LEU A 122 30.79 3.09 23.52
N LEU A 123 31.10 1.90 24.03
CA LEU A 123 30.76 0.63 23.38
C LEU A 123 29.25 0.45 23.22
N GLY A 124 28.47 0.80 24.25
CA GLY A 124 27.00 0.76 24.19
C GLY A 124 26.43 1.69 23.11
N ILE A 125 26.92 2.93 23.06
CA ILE A 125 26.54 3.91 22.01
C ILE A 125 26.92 3.36 20.63
N SER A 126 28.15 2.87 20.47
CA SER A 126 28.61 2.28 19.20
C SER A 126 27.72 1.12 18.76
N LEU A 127 27.33 0.21 19.66
CA LEU A 127 26.43 -0.89 19.33
C LEU A 127 25.07 -0.40 18.82
N VAL A 128 24.48 0.59 19.48
CA VAL A 128 23.18 1.16 19.07
C VAL A 128 23.27 1.78 17.67
N PHE A 129 24.32 2.54 17.36
CA PHE A 129 24.42 3.20 16.06
C PHE A 129 24.90 2.29 14.93
N VAL A 130 25.85 1.38 15.22
CA VAL A 130 26.45 0.49 14.20
C VAL A 130 25.54 -0.70 13.90
N VAL A 131 24.77 -1.19 14.87
CA VAL A 131 23.85 -2.32 14.66
C VAL A 131 22.40 -1.84 14.60
N GLY A 132 21.95 -1.08 15.60
CA GLY A 132 20.57 -0.61 15.68
C GLY A 132 20.20 0.34 14.53
N GLY A 133 21.08 1.26 14.15
CA GLY A 133 20.85 2.18 13.03
C GLY A 133 20.60 1.47 11.70
N PRO A 134 21.55 0.64 11.21
CA PRO A 134 21.34 -0.16 10.00
C PRO A 134 20.13 -1.09 10.07
N PHE A 135 19.84 -1.68 11.23
CA PHE A 135 18.65 -2.51 11.42
C PHE A 135 17.36 -1.71 11.22
N LEU A 136 17.26 -0.51 11.82
CA LEU A 136 16.10 0.39 11.64
C LEU A 136 15.93 0.79 10.17
N TYR A 137 17.01 1.20 9.50
CA TYR A 137 16.95 1.54 8.08
C TYR A 137 16.63 0.34 7.19
N TRP A 138 17.12 -0.85 7.54
CA TRP A 138 16.80 -2.09 6.84
C TRP A 138 15.33 -2.48 7.01
N SER A 139 14.78 -2.37 8.22
CA SER A 139 13.36 -2.61 8.48
C SER A 139 12.50 -1.63 7.66
N ALA A 140 12.83 -0.34 7.69
CA ALA A 140 12.13 0.67 6.88
C ALA A 140 12.23 0.39 5.37
N HIS A 141 13.39 -0.08 4.91
CA HIS A 141 13.57 -0.50 3.53
C HIS A 141 12.74 -1.74 3.18
N LYS A 142 12.74 -2.77 4.03
CA LYS A 142 12.01 -4.02 3.83
C LYS A 142 10.52 -3.73 3.59
N ASP A 143 9.93 -2.91 4.45
CA ASP A 143 8.51 -2.59 4.41
C ASP A 143 8.19 -1.33 3.58
N ARG A 144 9.11 -0.86 2.74
CA ARG A 144 8.98 0.40 1.99
C ARG A 144 7.72 0.52 1.14
N ARG A 145 7.10 -0.60 0.76
CA ARG A 145 5.87 -0.64 -0.04
C ARG A 145 4.58 -0.63 0.78
N ALA A 146 4.66 -0.54 2.11
CA ALA A 146 3.48 -0.44 2.96
C ALA A 146 2.60 0.79 2.63
N ALA A 147 3.19 1.85 2.05
CA ALA A 147 2.48 3.05 1.59
C ALA A 147 1.93 2.99 0.16
N GLU A 148 2.09 1.86 -0.54
CA GLU A 148 1.52 1.65 -1.88
C GLU A 148 0.01 1.94 -1.98
N PRO A 149 -0.84 1.61 -0.98
CA PRO A 149 -2.26 2.00 -1.01
C PRO A 149 -2.49 3.51 -1.17
N LEU A 150 -1.58 4.36 -0.67
CA LEU A 150 -1.67 5.82 -0.79
C LEU A 150 -1.33 6.28 -2.22
N VAL A 151 -0.28 5.72 -2.81
CA VAL A 151 0.09 5.97 -4.22
C VAL A 151 -1.05 5.51 -5.13
N ARG A 152 -1.60 4.32 -4.85
CA ARG A 152 -2.73 3.76 -5.57
C ARG A 152 -3.98 4.63 -5.47
N PHE A 153 -4.29 5.13 -4.26
CA PHE A 153 -5.39 6.07 -4.05
C PHE A 153 -5.23 7.33 -4.92
N LEU A 154 -4.03 7.93 -4.95
CA LEU A 154 -3.76 9.10 -5.79
C LEU A 154 -3.90 8.77 -7.28
N SER A 155 -3.35 7.63 -7.71
CA SER A 155 -3.42 7.17 -9.10
C SER A 155 -4.86 6.93 -9.54
N ASP A 156 -5.65 6.20 -8.74
CA ASP A 156 -7.07 5.95 -9.00
C ASP A 156 -7.87 7.26 -9.05
N THR A 157 -7.53 8.18 -8.15
CA THR A 157 -8.25 9.44 -8.00
C THR A 157 -8.03 10.39 -9.16
N LEU A 158 -6.80 10.48 -9.65
CA LEU A 158 -6.35 11.58 -10.52
C LEU A 158 -6.15 11.17 -11.98
N THR A 159 -5.90 9.89 -12.26
CA THR A 159 -5.56 9.45 -13.62
C THR A 159 -6.80 9.06 -14.44
N PRO A 160 -6.75 9.21 -15.78
CA PRO A 160 -7.77 8.64 -16.68
C PRO A 160 -7.92 7.12 -16.52
N ALA A 161 -6.81 6.40 -16.28
CA ALA A 161 -6.82 4.96 -16.07
C ALA A 161 -7.65 4.57 -14.84
N GLY A 162 -7.50 5.29 -13.72
CA GLY A 162 -8.34 5.10 -12.53
C GLY A 162 -9.82 5.34 -12.78
N ARG A 163 -10.16 6.42 -13.49
CA ARG A 163 -11.55 6.70 -13.90
C ARG A 163 -12.14 5.60 -14.78
N SER A 164 -11.38 5.16 -15.80
CA SER A 164 -11.78 4.08 -16.70
C SER A 164 -12.00 2.77 -15.94
N ARG A 165 -11.11 2.45 -15.00
CA ARG A 165 -11.22 1.26 -14.13
C ARG A 165 -12.50 1.26 -13.31
N ARG A 166 -12.79 2.38 -12.63
CA ARG A 166 -14.04 2.54 -11.85
C ARG A 166 -15.28 2.41 -12.71
N SER A 167 -15.26 2.98 -13.93
CA SER A 167 -16.32 2.82 -14.91
C SER A 167 -16.50 1.36 -15.35
N LYS A 168 -15.40 0.67 -15.68
CA LYS A 168 -15.42 -0.74 -16.08
C LYS A 168 -15.98 -1.64 -14.98
N SER A 169 -15.56 -1.44 -13.72
CA SER A 169 -16.09 -2.21 -12.59
C SER A 169 -17.57 -1.95 -12.35
N ALA A 170 -18.06 -0.72 -12.58
CA ALA A 170 -19.45 -0.38 -12.34
C ALA A 170 -20.45 -1.16 -13.22
N ASN A 171 -20.00 -1.74 -14.33
CA ASN A 171 -20.84 -2.55 -15.22
C ASN A 171 -21.11 -3.96 -14.70
N PHE A 172 -20.39 -4.42 -13.67
CA PHE A 172 -20.59 -5.75 -13.09
C PHE A 172 -21.82 -5.76 -12.17
N ARG A 173 -22.53 -6.89 -12.12
CA ARG A 173 -23.63 -7.13 -11.18
C ARG A 173 -23.17 -8.15 -10.15
N ILE A 174 -23.10 -7.74 -8.89
CA ILE A 174 -22.70 -8.63 -7.79
C ILE A 174 -23.94 -9.34 -7.26
N ALA A 175 -23.84 -10.65 -7.02
CA ALA A 175 -24.94 -11.42 -6.45
C ALA A 175 -25.26 -10.92 -5.03
N LYS A 176 -26.55 -10.81 -4.71
CA LYS A 176 -27.04 -10.26 -3.44
C LYS A 176 -26.68 -11.08 -2.19
N THR A 177 -26.22 -12.32 -2.39
CA THR A 177 -25.88 -13.25 -1.31
C THR A 177 -24.51 -12.98 -0.70
N PHE A 178 -23.67 -12.16 -1.34
CA PHE A 178 -22.33 -11.91 -0.86
C PHE A 178 -22.30 -10.90 0.28
N ARG A 179 -21.48 -11.18 1.28
CA ARG A 179 -21.03 -10.25 2.32
C ARG A 179 -19.60 -9.84 2.04
N LEU A 180 -19.24 -8.64 2.47
CA LEU A 180 -17.89 -8.09 2.32
C LEU A 180 -17.32 -7.82 3.72
N ILE A 181 -16.15 -8.38 4.01
CA ILE A 181 -15.43 -8.19 5.26
C ILE A 181 -14.11 -7.49 4.94
N VAL A 182 -13.74 -6.45 5.70
CA VAL A 182 -12.51 -5.69 5.51
C VAL A 182 -11.78 -5.64 6.85
N SER A 183 -10.62 -6.31 6.93
CA SER A 183 -9.80 -6.41 8.15
C SER A 183 -10.60 -6.86 9.39
N GLY A 184 -11.52 -7.80 9.21
CA GLY A 184 -12.41 -8.31 10.27
C GLY A 184 -13.71 -7.54 10.46
N ASP A 185 -13.83 -6.32 9.92
CA ASP A 185 -15.07 -5.55 9.99
C ASP A 185 -16.04 -5.94 8.87
N LEU A 186 -17.26 -6.31 9.23
CA LEU A 186 -18.32 -6.53 8.26
C LEU A 186 -18.73 -5.19 7.60
N HIS A 187 -18.86 -5.19 6.28
CA HIS A 187 -19.35 -4.04 5.54
C HIS A 187 -20.86 -3.84 5.75
N ASP A 188 -21.24 -2.64 6.17
CA ASP A 188 -22.63 -2.26 6.31
C ASP A 188 -23.26 -1.97 4.94
N GLY A 189 -24.32 -2.70 4.59
CA GLY A 189 -25.12 -2.46 3.39
C GLY A 189 -24.87 -3.44 2.25
N SER A 190 -25.41 -3.11 1.06
CA SER A 190 -25.37 -4.01 -0.10
C SER A 190 -24.00 -4.00 -0.77
N VAL A 191 -23.43 -5.18 -0.98
CA VAL A 191 -22.19 -5.34 -1.75
C VAL A 191 -22.43 -5.04 -3.23
N ASN A 192 -21.70 -4.06 -3.74
CA ASN A 192 -21.71 -3.65 -5.15
C ASN A 192 -20.27 -3.40 -5.65
N PRO A 193 -20.05 -3.22 -6.96
CA PRO A 193 -18.70 -3.05 -7.49
C PRO A 193 -17.92 -1.87 -6.91
N ALA A 194 -18.61 -0.78 -6.58
CA ALA A 194 -17.98 0.39 -5.98
C ALA A 194 -17.49 0.10 -4.56
N THR A 195 -18.28 -0.63 -3.76
CA THR A 195 -17.89 -1.03 -2.40
C THR A 195 -16.71 -1.99 -2.39
N ILE A 196 -16.65 -2.95 -3.33
CA ILE A 196 -15.50 -3.84 -3.51
C ILE A 196 -14.25 -3.04 -3.90
N HIS A 197 -14.39 -2.12 -4.87
CA HIS A 197 -13.29 -1.26 -5.30
C HIS A 197 -12.77 -0.39 -4.15
N GLU A 198 -13.66 0.21 -3.36
CA GLU A 198 -13.28 1.00 -2.18
C GLU A 198 -12.61 0.13 -1.12
N ALA A 199 -13.15 -1.06 -0.83
CA ALA A 199 -12.56 -1.99 0.14
C ALA A 199 -11.12 -2.36 -0.23
N LEU A 200 -10.86 -2.73 -1.50
CA LEU A 200 -9.51 -3.06 -1.99
C LEU A 200 -8.56 -1.86 -1.99
N LEU A 201 -9.07 -0.62 -2.18
CA LEU A 201 -8.26 0.60 -2.04
C LEU A 201 -7.88 0.88 -0.58
N ARG A 202 -8.69 0.39 0.36
CA ARG A 202 -8.52 0.57 1.81
C ARG A 202 -7.77 -0.57 2.48
N THR A 203 -7.34 -1.58 1.73
CA THR A 203 -6.50 -2.67 2.23
C THR A 203 -5.05 -2.20 2.28
N GLY A 204 -4.53 -2.01 3.50
CA GLY A 204 -3.13 -1.72 3.76
C GLY A 204 -2.30 -2.95 4.06
N SER A 205 -1.03 -2.75 4.40
CA SER A 205 -0.14 -3.83 4.83
C SER A 205 -0.71 -4.57 6.05
N GLY A 206 -0.83 -5.89 5.96
CA GLY A 206 -1.42 -6.71 7.02
C GLY A 206 -2.96 -6.72 7.05
N ASP A 207 -3.62 -5.91 6.22
CA ASP A 207 -5.07 -5.95 6.04
C ASP A 207 -5.48 -6.98 4.99
N PHE A 208 -6.75 -7.38 5.04
CA PHE A 208 -7.36 -8.30 4.08
C PHE A 208 -8.79 -7.89 3.75
N VAL A 209 -9.29 -8.38 2.63
CA VAL A 209 -10.68 -8.23 2.18
C VAL A 209 -11.21 -9.60 1.82
N ILE A 210 -12.39 -9.94 2.32
CA ILE A 210 -13.09 -11.19 2.05
C ILE A 210 -14.42 -10.86 1.40
N LEU A 211 -14.68 -11.49 0.25
CA LEU A 211 -15.99 -11.54 -0.38
C LEU A 211 -16.52 -12.97 -0.19
N GLU A 212 -17.52 -13.14 0.66
CA GLU A 212 -17.99 -14.46 1.08
C GLU A 212 -19.49 -14.65 0.83
N ALA A 213 -19.86 -15.83 0.35
CA ALA A 213 -21.25 -16.30 0.34
C ALA A 213 -21.58 -17.06 1.64
N SER A 214 -20.57 -17.73 2.23
CA SER A 214 -20.63 -18.39 3.54
C SER A 214 -19.22 -18.53 4.11
N GLU A 215 -19.10 -18.98 5.36
CA GLU A 215 -17.79 -19.25 6.01
C GLU A 215 -16.93 -20.28 5.24
N GLN A 216 -17.56 -21.08 4.38
CA GLN A 216 -16.90 -22.12 3.60
C GLN A 216 -16.82 -21.80 2.11
N GLU A 217 -17.41 -20.69 1.67
CA GLU A 217 -17.42 -20.25 0.28
C GLU A 217 -17.05 -18.77 0.20
N TYR A 218 -15.78 -18.49 -0.05
CA TYR A 218 -15.24 -17.13 -0.06
C TYR A 218 -14.07 -16.94 -1.03
N LEU A 219 -13.83 -15.68 -1.38
CA LEU A 219 -12.62 -15.18 -2.01
C LEU A 219 -11.98 -14.13 -1.09
N GLN A 220 -10.70 -14.30 -0.78
CA GLN A 220 -9.94 -13.42 0.11
C GLN A 220 -8.71 -12.84 -0.60
N ALA A 221 -8.49 -11.54 -0.43
CA ALA A 221 -7.23 -10.90 -0.80
C ALA A 221 -6.57 -10.27 0.42
N ALA A 222 -5.28 -10.54 0.62
CA ALA A 222 -4.47 -9.93 1.68
C ALA A 222 -3.34 -9.09 1.06
N SER A 223 -3.05 -7.91 1.61
CA SER A 223 -1.96 -7.08 1.08
C SER A 223 -0.60 -7.59 1.55
N ARG A 224 0.34 -7.69 0.61
CA ARG A 224 1.74 -8.06 0.86
C ARG A 224 2.66 -7.26 -0.03
N ASP A 225 3.58 -6.50 0.57
CA ASP A 225 4.58 -5.68 -0.14
C ASP A 225 3.99 -4.76 -1.23
N GLY A 226 2.82 -4.17 -0.95
CA GLY A 226 2.10 -3.30 -1.90
C GLY A 226 1.37 -4.02 -3.02
N LEU A 227 1.47 -5.35 -3.09
CA LEU A 227 0.69 -6.25 -3.93
C LEU A 227 -0.34 -6.98 -3.08
N PHE A 228 -0.95 -8.02 -3.65
CA PHE A 228 -1.92 -8.87 -2.99
C PHE A 228 -1.62 -10.35 -3.19
N VAL A 229 -1.91 -11.14 -2.17
CA VAL A 229 -2.09 -12.59 -2.31
C VAL A 229 -3.59 -12.86 -2.40
N LEU A 230 -3.98 -13.83 -3.21
CA LEU A 230 -5.38 -14.22 -3.41
C LEU A 230 -5.58 -15.68 -2.99
N GLU A 231 -6.64 -15.90 -2.24
CA GLU A 231 -7.04 -17.21 -1.71
C GLU A 231 -8.54 -17.40 -1.92
N LYS A 232 -8.97 -18.66 -2.10
CA LYS A 232 -10.39 -18.98 -2.22
C LYS A 232 -10.75 -20.29 -1.53
N ARG A 233 -12.01 -20.39 -1.10
CA ARG A 233 -12.63 -21.63 -0.68
C ARG A 233 -13.96 -21.78 -1.41
N ASP A 234 -14.20 -22.97 -1.94
CA ASP A 234 -15.36 -23.26 -2.80
C ASP A 234 -16.35 -24.24 -2.13
N GLY A 235 -16.41 -24.28 -0.80
CA GLY A 235 -17.37 -25.11 -0.04
C GLY A 235 -16.73 -25.97 1.05
N SER A 236 -17.59 -26.66 1.81
CA SER A 236 -17.25 -27.38 3.04
C SER A 236 -16.15 -28.43 2.89
N HIS A 237 -16.19 -29.16 1.78
CA HIS A 237 -15.41 -30.36 1.49
C HIS A 237 -14.29 -30.11 0.48
N LEU A 238 -14.21 -28.89 -0.09
CA LEU A 238 -13.16 -28.53 -1.02
C LEU A 238 -11.95 -27.93 -0.27
N PRO A 239 -10.72 -28.21 -0.73
CA PRO A 239 -9.53 -27.68 -0.11
C PRO A 239 -9.48 -26.15 -0.22
N HIS A 240 -8.78 -25.51 0.72
CA HIS A 240 -8.47 -24.09 0.63
C HIS A 240 -7.46 -23.91 -0.50
N TYR A 241 -7.73 -23.03 -1.46
CA TYR A 241 -6.85 -22.80 -2.59
C TYR A 241 -6.13 -21.47 -2.49
N ARG A 242 -4.89 -21.47 -2.97
CA ARG A 242 -4.09 -20.28 -3.20
C ARG A 242 -3.98 -20.01 -4.68
N ALA A 243 -4.08 -18.75 -5.08
CA ALA A 243 -3.86 -18.36 -6.46
C ALA A 243 -2.36 -18.25 -6.77
N LEU A 244 -1.96 -18.79 -7.91
CA LEU A 244 -0.66 -18.64 -8.53
C LEU A 244 -0.83 -18.05 -9.94
N ARG A 245 0.24 -17.49 -10.51
CA ARG A 245 0.24 -17.03 -11.90
C ARG A 245 0.29 -18.24 -12.85
N SER A 246 -0.65 -18.33 -13.79
CA SER A 246 -0.74 -19.43 -14.77
C SER A 246 0.38 -19.44 -15.82
N ASN A 247 1.02 -18.30 -16.11
CA ASN A 247 1.98 -18.15 -17.21
C ASN A 247 3.36 -17.69 -16.72
N ALA A 248 4.35 -18.56 -16.83
CA ALA A 248 5.78 -18.28 -16.59
C ALA A 248 6.42 -17.39 -17.67
N GLU A 249 5.77 -17.17 -18.82
CA GLU A 249 6.35 -16.42 -19.96
C GLU A 249 6.07 -14.91 -19.94
N THR A 250 5.18 -14.43 -19.05
CA THR A 250 4.86 -13.00 -18.89
C THR A 250 5.14 -12.48 -17.49
N SER A 251 5.65 -13.33 -16.59
CA SER A 251 6.25 -12.86 -15.37
C SER A 251 7.48 -12.04 -15.75
N ASN A 252 7.35 -10.71 -15.68
CA ASN A 252 8.50 -9.90 -15.29
C ASN A 252 9.13 -10.63 -14.11
N GLU A 253 10.34 -11.17 -14.26
CA GLU A 253 11.08 -12.01 -13.28
C GLU A 253 11.17 -11.41 -11.86
N ALA A 254 10.68 -10.18 -11.70
CA ALA A 254 10.60 -9.37 -10.50
C ALA A 254 9.49 -9.74 -9.50
N GLN A 255 8.38 -10.33 -9.95
CA GLN A 255 7.20 -10.50 -9.10
C GLN A 255 7.04 -11.95 -8.64
N PRO A 256 6.87 -12.19 -7.33
CA PRO A 256 6.56 -13.51 -6.82
C PRO A 256 5.32 -14.11 -7.49
N ASN A 257 5.37 -15.42 -7.79
CA ASN A 257 4.32 -16.15 -8.52
C ASN A 257 2.95 -16.14 -7.82
N ASP A 258 2.92 -15.79 -6.55
CA ASP A 258 1.76 -15.77 -5.65
C ASP A 258 1.27 -14.35 -5.33
N THR A 259 1.77 -13.32 -6.06
CA THR A 259 1.37 -11.92 -5.88
C THR A 259 0.76 -11.29 -7.12
N PHE A 260 -0.26 -10.47 -6.88
CA PHE A 260 -1.11 -9.88 -7.91
C PHE A 260 -1.26 -8.37 -7.71
N THR A 261 -1.44 -7.66 -8.82
CA THR A 261 -1.70 -6.22 -8.80
C THR A 261 -3.14 -5.94 -8.38
N PHE A 262 -3.42 -4.69 -8.05
CA PHE A 262 -4.78 -4.25 -7.71
C PHE A 262 -5.79 -4.55 -8.82
N GLU A 263 -5.38 -4.37 -10.07
CA GLU A 263 -6.24 -4.58 -11.24
C GLU A 263 -6.61 -6.05 -11.40
N GLU A 264 -5.66 -6.95 -11.16
CA GLU A 264 -5.85 -8.39 -11.23
C GLU A 264 -6.79 -8.86 -10.11
N ILE A 265 -6.58 -8.41 -8.87
CA ILE A 265 -7.46 -8.73 -7.75
C ILE A 265 -8.85 -8.14 -7.94
N LEU A 266 -8.96 -6.88 -8.39
CA LEU A 266 -10.25 -6.27 -8.66
C LEU A 266 -11.02 -7.09 -9.70
N ALA A 267 -10.35 -7.54 -10.77
CA ALA A 267 -10.98 -8.39 -11.77
C ALA A 267 -11.42 -9.75 -11.20
N ALA A 268 -10.63 -10.36 -10.33
CA ALA A 268 -10.99 -11.61 -9.64
C ALA A 268 -12.23 -11.43 -8.75
N PHE A 269 -12.27 -10.37 -7.95
CA PHE A 269 -13.41 -10.06 -7.09
C PHE A 269 -14.67 -9.77 -7.89
N MET A 270 -14.57 -9.03 -9.00
CA MET A 270 -15.71 -8.80 -9.89
C MET A 270 -16.20 -10.11 -10.51
N ALA A 271 -15.28 -10.95 -11.00
CA ALA A 271 -15.65 -12.23 -11.60
C ALA A 271 -16.33 -13.17 -10.60
N TYR A 272 -15.77 -13.29 -9.39
CA TYR A 272 -16.32 -14.09 -8.30
C TYR A 272 -17.69 -13.59 -7.86
N GLY A 273 -17.80 -12.30 -7.56
CA GLY A 273 -19.04 -11.69 -7.12
C GLY A 273 -20.16 -11.73 -8.17
N SER A 274 -19.80 -11.71 -9.45
CA SER A 274 -20.74 -11.86 -10.57
C SER A 274 -20.98 -13.32 -11.01
N LYS A 275 -20.34 -14.31 -10.36
CA LYS A 275 -20.38 -15.73 -10.74
C LYS A 275 -20.02 -15.96 -12.22
N THR A 276 -19.09 -15.18 -12.75
CA THR A 276 -18.55 -15.35 -14.10
C THR A 276 -17.21 -16.09 -14.07
N GLN A 277 -16.71 -16.48 -15.24
CA GLN A 277 -15.42 -17.15 -15.33
C GLN A 277 -14.28 -16.30 -14.73
N MET A 278 -13.44 -16.93 -13.90
CA MET A 278 -12.25 -16.30 -13.34
C MET A 278 -11.24 -15.93 -14.45
N PRO A 279 -10.47 -14.85 -14.28
CA PRO A 279 -9.42 -14.51 -15.24
C PRO A 279 -8.40 -15.65 -15.42
N GLN A 280 -8.01 -15.91 -16.66
CA GLN A 280 -7.19 -17.08 -17.04
C GLN A 280 -5.74 -17.05 -16.49
N TYR A 281 -5.28 -15.88 -16.04
CA TYR A 281 -3.94 -15.73 -15.45
C TYR A 281 -3.83 -16.24 -14.01
N PHE A 282 -4.92 -16.75 -13.41
CA PHE A 282 -4.90 -17.44 -12.13
C PHE A 282 -4.92 -18.96 -12.31
N SER A 283 -3.96 -19.63 -11.70
CA SER A 283 -3.97 -21.06 -11.42
C SER A 283 -4.20 -21.27 -9.92
N TRP A 284 -4.82 -22.38 -9.56
CA TRP A 284 -5.21 -22.65 -8.16
C TRP A 284 -4.45 -23.84 -7.62
N GLU A 285 -3.69 -23.62 -6.56
CA GLU A 285 -2.98 -24.66 -5.83
C GLU A 285 -3.71 -24.94 -4.52
N ALA A 286 -3.98 -26.22 -4.25
CA ALA A 286 -4.57 -26.63 -2.98
C ALA A 286 -3.54 -26.46 -1.85
N MET A 287 -3.90 -25.72 -0.80
CA MET A 287 -3.08 -25.57 0.39
C MET A 287 -3.19 -26.83 1.24
N ARG A 288 -2.04 -27.42 1.55
CA ARG A 288 -1.94 -28.52 2.50
C ARG A 288 -1.82 -27.91 3.90
N PHE A 289 -2.77 -28.26 4.77
CA PHE A 289 -2.71 -27.95 6.20
C PHE A 289 -2.00 -29.07 6.95
#